data_AF-A0A4Q5YCA0-F1
#
_entry.id   AF-A0A4Q5YCA0-F1
#
_cell.length_a   1.000
_cell.length_b   1.000
_cell.length_c   1.000
_cell.angle_alpha   90.00
_cell.angle_beta   90.00
_cell.angle_gamma   90.00
#
_symmetry.space_group_name_H-M   'P 1'
#
loop_
_entity.id
_entity.type
_entity.pdbx_description
1 polymer ?
#
loop_
_entity_poly.entity_id
_entity_poly.type
_entity_poly.pdbx_seq_one_letter_code
_entity_poly.pdbx_strand_id
1 'polypeptide(L)'
;MLRHDYTGAAWYRRKVQIPSSWRGKVITLRIGGAHLETTLYVNGQQVGQHHGFSAPFSFDLSKSAIPGKENVIAIRVANPGAVPLESPDKQLPARPTGMLNYIGNWGGIYGNVELRATAPVFIEHVYVRSDIERQTASFVVSLKNQRTKNFIGEIDVNVAKNIKKQVSLKLAAGERGEFTVTVPVKDMKLWSPDKPNLYTSTIGLLEQGLEIDRVQERFGMRELVTRGNVLLLNGKPLYLRGYGDDNIEVLGGFPPASREIYLQRLQLARDFGFNTVRFHSMTPSAEFFQAADEVGLLVMAELPAAYTQYVLPHRTFLRNELRDILLAYRNHASLLSLAFGNEFNLNWLKTEAERKDFLNVVDS
;
A
#
# COMPACT_ATOMS: atom_id res chain seq x y z
N MET A 1 24.78 -11.26 16.31
CA MET A 1 24.21 -12.17 15.29
C MET A 1 23.18 -13.04 15.96
N LEU A 2 21.92 -12.97 15.52
CA LEU A 2 20.92 -13.98 15.85
C LEU A 2 21.47 -15.33 15.33
N ARG A 3 21.62 -16.32 16.21
CA ARG A 3 22.29 -17.59 15.89
C ARG A 3 21.37 -18.62 15.23
N HIS A 4 20.09 -18.29 15.03
CA HIS A 4 19.07 -19.21 14.56
C HIS A 4 18.06 -18.51 13.66
N ASP A 5 17.90 -19.01 12.44
CA ASP A 5 16.79 -18.66 11.55
C ASP A 5 15.70 -19.72 11.70
N TYR A 6 14.47 -19.28 11.99
CA TYR A 6 13.32 -20.18 12.01
C TYR A 6 12.61 -20.15 10.64
N THR A 7 12.55 -21.31 9.99
CA THR A 7 11.73 -21.53 8.80
C THR A 7 10.54 -22.39 9.19
N GLY A 8 9.32 -21.86 9.07
CA GLY A 8 8.14 -22.62 9.43
C GLY A 8 6.88 -21.77 9.49
N ALA A 9 5.94 -22.17 10.35
CA ALA A 9 4.69 -21.47 10.52
C ALA A 9 4.51 -21.02 11.96
N ALA A 10 4.20 -19.74 12.13
CA ALA A 10 3.76 -19.17 13.39
C ALA A 10 2.24 -18.99 13.40
N TRP A 11 1.63 -19.12 14.56
CA TRP A 11 0.19 -18.94 14.76
C TRP A 11 -0.08 -17.81 15.74
N TYR A 12 -0.92 -16.88 15.33
CA TYR A 12 -1.46 -15.80 16.15
C TYR A 12 -2.94 -16.08 16.38
N ARG A 13 -3.42 -15.99 17.62
CA ARG A 13 -4.83 -16.23 17.94
C ARG A 13 -5.35 -15.23 18.95
N ARG A 14 -6.51 -14.65 18.67
CA ARG A 14 -7.17 -13.69 19.55
C ARG A 14 -8.68 -13.91 19.55
N LYS A 15 -9.28 -13.78 20.73
CA LYS A 15 -10.73 -13.68 20.90
C LYS A 15 -11.13 -12.22 20.80
N VAL A 16 -12.17 -11.93 20.00
CA VAL A 16 -12.66 -10.57 19.76
C VAL A 16 -14.18 -10.53 19.86
N GLN A 17 -14.71 -9.54 20.56
CA GLN A 17 -16.15 -9.30 20.60
C GLN A 17 -16.55 -8.49 19.37
N ILE A 18 -17.38 -9.07 18.50
CA ILE A 18 -17.94 -8.34 17.35
C ILE A 18 -19.26 -7.70 17.77
N PRO A 19 -19.44 -6.37 17.64
CA PRO A 19 -20.68 -5.69 18.03
C PRO A 19 -21.90 -6.22 17.28
N SER A 20 -23.06 -6.28 17.93
CA SER A 20 -24.33 -6.68 17.28
C SER A 20 -24.75 -5.72 16.17
N SER A 21 -24.35 -4.44 16.27
CA SER A 21 -24.57 -3.39 15.26
C SER A 21 -23.84 -3.63 13.93
N TRP A 22 -22.94 -4.62 13.86
CA TRP A 22 -22.28 -5.03 12.62
C TRP A 22 -23.08 -6.09 11.84
N ARG A 23 -24.25 -6.51 12.34
CA ARG A 23 -25.13 -7.42 11.62
C ARG A 23 -25.53 -6.83 10.26
N GLY A 24 -25.37 -7.61 9.20
CA GLY A 24 -25.67 -7.20 7.83
C GLY A 24 -24.64 -6.23 7.20
N LYS A 25 -23.53 -5.93 7.89
CA LYS A 25 -22.41 -5.17 7.34
C LYS A 25 -21.40 -6.10 6.65
N VAL A 26 -20.55 -5.51 5.81
CA VAL A 26 -19.38 -6.19 5.27
C VAL A 26 -18.27 -6.07 6.30
N ILE A 27 -17.89 -7.20 6.92
CA ILE A 27 -16.88 -7.26 7.97
C ILE A 27 -15.56 -7.68 7.35
N THR A 28 -14.52 -6.86 7.48
CA THR A 28 -13.19 -7.18 6.95
C THR A 28 -12.12 -7.17 8.04
N LEU A 29 -11.13 -8.04 7.90
CA LEU A 29 -9.90 -8.02 8.70
C LEU A 29 -8.78 -7.51 7.79
N ARG A 30 -8.26 -6.31 8.08
CA ARG A 30 -7.13 -5.72 7.39
C ARG A 30 -5.85 -6.02 8.14
N ILE A 31 -4.82 -6.47 7.42
CA ILE A 31 -3.47 -6.69 7.94
C ILE A 31 -2.54 -5.72 7.22
N GLY A 32 -1.83 -4.89 7.99
CA GLY A 32 -0.92 -3.86 7.48
C GLY A 32 0.33 -4.44 6.80
N GLY A 33 0.71 -5.66 7.16
CA GLY A 33 1.82 -6.39 6.57
C GLY A 33 2.09 -7.69 7.31
N ALA A 34 2.33 -8.75 6.55
CA ALA A 34 2.80 -10.03 7.06
C ALA A 34 3.72 -10.65 6.01
N HIS A 35 4.74 -11.37 6.47
CA HIS A 35 5.69 -12.03 5.59
C HIS A 35 5.75 -13.54 5.93
N LEU A 36 5.47 -14.48 5.02
CA LEU A 36 5.10 -14.32 3.60
C LEU A 36 3.71 -14.87 3.30
N GLU A 37 3.45 -16.12 3.68
CA GLU A 37 2.20 -16.80 3.38
C GLU A 37 1.25 -16.67 4.56
N THR A 38 0.12 -16.00 4.37
CA THR A 38 -0.85 -15.75 5.44
C THR A 38 -2.14 -16.53 5.19
N THR A 39 -2.59 -17.34 6.15
CA THR A 39 -3.91 -18.00 6.15
C THR A 39 -4.75 -17.50 7.31
N LEU A 40 -5.98 -17.06 7.04
CA LEU A 40 -6.95 -16.64 8.05
C LEU A 40 -7.94 -17.75 8.39
N TYR A 41 -8.19 -17.93 9.68
CA TYR A 41 -9.27 -18.75 10.23
C TYR A 41 -10.15 -17.92 11.16
N VAL A 42 -11.47 -18.13 11.08
CA VAL A 42 -12.47 -17.50 11.95
C VAL A 42 -13.36 -18.60 12.52
N ASN A 43 -13.44 -18.67 13.85
CA ASN A 43 -14.21 -19.70 14.56
C ASN A 43 -13.86 -21.13 14.12
N GLY A 44 -12.59 -21.37 13.78
CA GLY A 44 -12.09 -22.66 13.30
C GLY A 44 -12.26 -22.90 11.80
N GLN A 45 -13.01 -22.07 11.08
CA GLN A 45 -13.18 -22.18 9.63
C GLN A 45 -12.13 -21.36 8.88
N GLN A 46 -11.48 -21.95 7.87
CA GLN A 46 -10.58 -21.20 6.97
C GLN A 46 -11.39 -20.20 6.14
N VAL A 47 -10.99 -18.93 6.17
CA VAL A 47 -11.63 -17.83 5.44
C VAL A 47 -10.89 -17.52 4.14
N GLY A 48 -9.56 -17.56 4.14
CA GLY A 48 -8.79 -17.23 2.95
C GLY A 48 -7.28 -17.30 3.17
N GLN A 49 -6.56 -17.09 2.07
CA GLN A 49 -5.10 -17.06 2.01
C GLN A 49 -4.61 -15.82 1.26
N HIS A 50 -3.43 -15.32 1.62
CA HIS A 50 -2.73 -14.24 0.95
C HIS A 50 -1.24 -14.59 0.81
N HIS A 51 -0.68 -14.25 -0.34
CA HIS A 51 0.74 -14.42 -0.65
C HIS A 51 1.25 -13.09 -1.22
N GLY A 52 2.03 -12.37 -0.42
CA GLY A 52 2.42 -10.98 -0.69
C GLY A 52 2.82 -10.28 0.60
N PHE A 53 3.62 -9.22 0.49
CA PHE A 53 4.16 -8.54 1.67
C PHE A 53 4.57 -7.08 1.45
N SER A 54 4.41 -6.52 0.25
CA SER A 54 4.77 -5.11 0.00
C SER A 54 3.63 -4.14 0.28
N ALA A 55 2.40 -4.65 0.47
CA ALA A 55 1.22 -3.83 0.70
C ALA A 55 0.26 -4.47 1.72
N PRO A 56 -0.61 -3.66 2.35
CA PRO A 56 -1.67 -4.16 3.21
C PRO A 56 -2.70 -4.97 2.43
N PHE A 57 -3.28 -5.98 3.07
CA PHE A 57 -4.31 -6.83 2.47
C PHE A 57 -5.47 -7.06 3.43
N SER A 58 -6.60 -7.52 2.92
CA SER A 58 -7.82 -7.73 3.72
C SER A 58 -8.51 -9.04 3.38
N PHE A 59 -9.17 -9.63 4.37
CA PHE A 59 -10.08 -10.76 4.21
C PHE A 59 -11.51 -10.32 4.51
N ASP A 60 -12.48 -10.89 3.78
CA ASP A 60 -13.92 -10.73 4.07
C ASP A 60 -14.37 -11.83 5.04
N LEU A 61 -14.80 -11.42 6.23
CA LEU A 61 -15.23 -12.28 7.31
C LEU A 61 -16.75 -12.36 7.41
N SER A 62 -17.50 -11.68 6.54
CA SER A 62 -18.95 -11.48 6.67
C SER A 62 -19.74 -12.80 6.77
N LYS A 63 -19.23 -13.89 6.19
CA LYS A 63 -19.85 -15.22 6.24
C LYS A 63 -19.45 -16.07 7.45
N SER A 64 -18.35 -15.76 8.13
CA SER A 64 -17.79 -16.58 9.22
C SER A 64 -17.83 -15.88 10.59
N ALA A 65 -17.88 -14.56 10.60
CA ALA A 65 -18.04 -13.75 11.80
C ALA A 65 -19.49 -13.82 12.32
N ILE A 66 -19.65 -13.80 13.64
CA ILE A 66 -20.94 -13.85 14.33
C ILE A 66 -21.13 -12.55 15.14
N PRO A 67 -21.82 -11.53 14.59
CA PRO A 67 -22.10 -10.28 15.30
C PRO A 67 -22.92 -10.48 16.57
N GLY A 68 -22.52 -9.78 17.64
CA GLY A 68 -23.09 -9.89 18.97
C GLY A 68 -22.47 -10.98 19.85
N LYS A 69 -21.47 -11.72 19.35
CA LYS A 69 -20.78 -12.78 20.09
C LYS A 69 -19.26 -12.60 20.07
N GLU A 70 -18.60 -13.32 20.97
CA GLU A 70 -17.16 -13.55 20.88
C GLU A 70 -16.86 -14.41 19.65
N ASN A 71 -15.84 -14.00 18.89
CA ASN A 71 -15.32 -14.72 17.75
C ASN A 71 -13.83 -15.03 17.97
N VAL A 72 -13.37 -16.19 17.52
CA VAL A 72 -11.95 -16.55 17.56
C VAL A 72 -11.32 -16.29 16.20
N ILE A 73 -10.36 -15.37 16.14
CA ILE A 73 -9.57 -15.09 14.96
C ILE A 73 -8.21 -15.77 15.12
N ALA A 74 -7.84 -16.61 14.17
CA ALA A 74 -6.52 -17.23 14.12
C ALA A 74 -5.86 -16.96 12.76
N ILE A 75 -4.60 -16.53 12.79
CA ILE A 75 -3.80 -16.20 11.62
C ILE A 75 -2.56 -17.09 11.66
N ARG A 76 -2.38 -17.90 10.61
CA ARG A 76 -1.15 -18.66 10.38
C ARG A 76 -0.29 -17.87 9.41
N VAL A 77 0.94 -17.57 9.78
CA VAL A 77 1.93 -16.96 8.88
C VAL A 77 3.10 -17.93 8.71
N ALA A 78 3.44 -18.24 7.46
CA ALA A 78 4.58 -19.09 7.14
C ALA A 78 5.63 -18.35 6.30
N ASN A 79 6.90 -18.64 6.56
CA ASN A 79 8.06 -18.12 5.84
C ASN A 79 8.87 -19.28 5.21
N PRO A 80 8.32 -20.02 4.24
CA PRO A 80 9.02 -21.15 3.64
C PRO A 80 10.30 -20.65 2.95
N GLY A 81 11.45 -21.26 3.24
CA GLY A 81 12.68 -20.97 2.50
C GLY A 81 13.98 -21.21 3.26
N ALA A 82 15.04 -21.32 2.46
CA ALA A 82 16.44 -21.37 2.87
C ALA A 82 17.09 -19.98 2.71
N VAL A 83 18.17 -19.75 3.47
CA VAL A 83 19.02 -18.56 3.38
C VAL A 83 19.62 -18.47 1.96
N PRO A 84 19.57 -17.32 1.28
CA PRO A 84 20.21 -17.15 -0.03
C PRO A 84 21.71 -17.48 0.04
N LEU A 85 22.25 -18.07 -1.02
CA LEU A 85 23.70 -18.21 -1.17
C LEU A 85 24.35 -16.83 -1.33
N GLU A 86 25.60 -16.68 -0.89
CA GLU A 86 26.30 -15.38 -0.84
C GLU A 86 26.46 -14.71 -2.22
N SER A 87 26.52 -15.47 -3.32
CA SER A 87 26.76 -14.94 -4.67
C SER A 87 25.45 -14.84 -5.48
N PRO A 88 25.06 -13.65 -6.00
CA PRO A 88 23.80 -13.46 -6.73
C PRO A 88 23.59 -14.43 -7.90
N ASP A 89 24.62 -14.68 -8.71
CA ASP A 89 24.60 -15.58 -9.87
C ASP A 89 24.39 -17.07 -9.51
N LYS A 90 24.61 -17.44 -8.24
CA LYS A 90 24.44 -18.81 -7.73
C LYS A 90 23.11 -19.00 -6.99
N GLN A 91 22.35 -17.92 -6.76
CA GLN A 91 21.09 -18.02 -6.03
C GLN A 91 20.01 -18.69 -6.88
N LEU A 92 19.33 -19.68 -6.30
CA LEU A 92 18.16 -20.29 -6.91
C LEU A 92 16.94 -19.39 -6.65
N PRO A 93 16.19 -18.95 -7.69
CA PRO A 93 15.02 -18.11 -7.52
C PRO A 93 13.79 -18.92 -7.09
N ALA A 94 13.92 -19.74 -6.04
CA ALA A 94 12.85 -20.62 -5.57
C ALA A 94 11.63 -19.87 -5.01
N ARG A 95 11.82 -18.60 -4.61
CA ARG A 95 10.77 -17.73 -4.09
C ARG A 95 11.07 -16.25 -4.41
N PRO A 96 10.06 -15.36 -4.38
CA PRO A 96 10.29 -13.94 -4.45
C PRO A 96 11.25 -13.49 -3.34
N THR A 97 12.25 -12.67 -3.70
CA THR A 97 13.32 -12.26 -2.78
C THR A 97 13.47 -10.75 -2.82
N GLY A 98 13.02 -10.11 -1.74
CA GLY A 98 13.34 -8.73 -1.40
C GLY A 98 14.17 -8.69 -0.11
N MET A 99 14.25 -7.51 0.52
CA MET A 99 15.19 -7.30 1.63
C MET A 99 14.95 -8.20 2.85
N LEU A 100 13.67 -8.43 3.16
CA LEU A 100 13.21 -9.31 4.24
C LEU A 100 13.52 -10.79 4.04
N ASN A 101 14.00 -11.20 2.86
CA ASN A 101 14.47 -12.56 2.57
C ASN A 101 15.97 -12.61 2.28
N TYR A 102 16.55 -11.47 1.88
CA TYR A 102 17.95 -11.35 1.55
C TYR A 102 18.83 -11.29 2.80
N ILE A 103 18.48 -10.45 3.78
CA ILE A 103 19.29 -10.26 5.00
C ILE A 103 19.02 -11.33 6.07
N GLY A 104 17.80 -11.86 6.14
CA GLY A 104 17.41 -12.92 7.05
C GLY A 104 16.10 -13.51 6.58
N ASN A 105 15.77 -14.76 6.88
CA ASN A 105 14.48 -15.33 6.48
C ASN A 105 13.36 -14.87 7.44
N TRP A 106 13.12 -13.55 7.51
CA TRP A 106 12.22 -12.96 8.49
C TRP A 106 10.78 -13.42 8.26
N GLY A 107 9.97 -13.58 9.30
CA GLY A 107 8.58 -14.02 9.16
C GLY A 107 7.67 -13.50 10.27
N GLY A 108 6.36 -13.48 10.00
CA GLY A 108 5.34 -13.08 10.96
C GLY A 108 4.51 -11.87 10.53
N ILE A 109 3.65 -11.41 11.43
CA ILE A 109 2.83 -10.20 11.25
C ILE A 109 3.64 -9.01 11.76
N TYR A 110 3.95 -8.07 10.89
CA TYR A 110 4.75 -6.87 11.23
C TYR A 110 3.93 -5.57 11.14
N GLY A 111 2.76 -5.59 10.48
CA GLY A 111 1.86 -4.45 10.40
C GLY A 111 0.65 -4.52 11.35
N ASN A 112 -0.04 -3.39 11.49
CA ASN A 112 -1.27 -3.29 12.30
C ASN A 112 -2.38 -4.21 11.80
N VAL A 113 -3.14 -4.83 12.71
CA VAL A 113 -4.28 -5.71 12.41
C VAL A 113 -5.58 -5.08 12.90
N GLU A 114 -6.52 -4.85 11.98
CA GLU A 114 -7.75 -4.09 12.24
C GLU A 114 -8.98 -4.83 11.73
N LEU A 115 -10.06 -4.80 12.51
CA LEU A 115 -11.40 -5.16 12.03
C LEU A 115 -12.15 -3.91 11.59
N ARG A 116 -12.78 -3.97 10.42
CA ARG A 116 -13.62 -2.89 9.87
C ARG A 116 -14.99 -3.44 9.50
N ALA A 117 -16.00 -2.58 9.59
CA ALA A 117 -17.35 -2.91 9.11
C ALA A 117 -17.94 -1.75 8.31
N THR A 118 -18.25 -2.03 7.04
CA THR A 118 -18.82 -1.06 6.10
C THR A 118 -20.24 -1.47 5.71
N ALA A 119 -21.02 -0.54 5.16
CA ALA A 119 -22.31 -0.89 4.58
C ALA A 119 -22.13 -1.85 3.38
N PRO A 120 -23.18 -2.59 2.97
CA PRO A 120 -23.12 -3.46 1.78
C PRO A 120 -22.85 -2.73 0.46
N VAL A 121 -23.07 -1.41 0.42
CA VAL A 121 -22.53 -0.53 -0.62
C VAL A 121 -21.48 0.34 0.05
N PHE A 122 -20.26 0.30 -0.45
CA PHE A 122 -19.12 0.94 0.20
C PHE A 122 -18.08 1.42 -0.80
N ILE A 123 -17.24 2.33 -0.32
CA ILE A 123 -16.07 2.85 -1.03
C ILE A 123 -14.94 1.83 -0.91
N GLU A 124 -14.52 1.24 -2.03
CA GLU A 124 -13.45 0.25 -2.07
C GLU A 124 -12.07 0.93 -2.15
N HIS A 125 -11.95 1.95 -3.02
CA HIS A 125 -10.72 2.73 -3.19
C HIS A 125 -11.02 4.19 -3.54
N VAL A 126 -10.11 5.09 -3.17
CA VAL A 126 -10.09 6.48 -3.63
C VAL A 126 -8.71 6.78 -4.19
N TYR A 127 -8.66 7.35 -5.39
CA TYR A 127 -7.44 7.91 -5.98
C TYR A 127 -7.58 9.41 -6.17
N VAL A 128 -6.66 10.18 -5.60
CA VAL A 128 -6.64 11.63 -5.73
C VAL A 128 -5.60 12.06 -6.76
N ARG A 129 -6.06 12.79 -7.77
CA ARG A 129 -5.21 13.37 -8.82
C ARG A 129 -5.19 14.88 -8.68
N SER A 130 -4.01 15.46 -8.49
CA SER A 130 -3.80 16.91 -8.54
C SER A 130 -3.60 17.39 -9.96
N ASP A 131 -4.24 18.51 -10.29
CA ASP A 131 -4.00 19.31 -11.49
C ASP A 131 -3.63 20.73 -11.02
N ILE A 132 -2.34 21.03 -11.02
CA ILE A 132 -1.82 22.29 -10.47
C ILE A 132 -2.08 23.46 -11.41
N GLU A 133 -2.18 23.22 -12.72
CA GLU A 133 -2.44 24.26 -13.71
C GLU A 133 -3.89 24.71 -13.65
N ARG A 134 -4.82 23.74 -13.60
CA ARG A 134 -6.27 24.02 -13.46
C ARG A 134 -6.72 24.30 -12.04
N GLN A 135 -5.83 24.14 -11.06
CA GLN A 135 -6.11 24.27 -9.63
C GLN A 135 -7.27 23.37 -9.18
N THR A 136 -7.23 22.09 -9.56
CA THR A 136 -8.28 21.12 -9.22
C THR A 136 -7.71 19.84 -8.62
N ALA A 137 -8.47 19.19 -7.74
CA ALA A 137 -8.24 17.82 -7.31
C ALA A 137 -9.38 16.93 -7.82
N SER A 138 -9.05 15.87 -8.55
CA SER A 138 -10.01 14.87 -9.02
C SER A 138 -9.94 13.62 -8.15
N PHE A 139 -11.08 13.21 -7.63
CA PHE A 139 -11.25 12.03 -6.79
C PHE A 139 -11.89 10.94 -7.63
N VAL A 140 -11.11 9.92 -8.00
CA VAL A 140 -11.61 8.70 -8.63
C VAL A 140 -12.00 7.74 -7.52
N VAL A 141 -13.30 7.54 -7.34
CA VAL A 141 -13.90 6.77 -6.25
C VAL A 141 -14.42 5.45 -6.83
N SER A 142 -13.79 4.35 -6.43
CA SER A 142 -14.22 2.99 -6.78
C SER A 142 -15.21 2.51 -5.72
N LEU A 143 -16.41 2.12 -6.14
CA LEU A 143 -17.49 1.64 -5.29
C LEU A 143 -17.79 0.18 -5.57
N LYS A 144 -18.27 -0.55 -4.55
CA LYS A 144 -18.81 -1.90 -4.68
C LYS A 144 -20.22 -1.97 -4.09
N ASN A 145 -21.17 -2.50 -4.86
CA ASN A 145 -22.51 -2.79 -4.39
C ASN A 145 -22.68 -4.30 -4.18
N GLN A 146 -22.62 -4.78 -2.94
CA GLN A 146 -22.85 -6.18 -2.59
C GLN A 146 -24.33 -6.52 -2.35
N ARG A 147 -25.26 -5.57 -2.53
CA ARG A 147 -26.69 -5.84 -2.40
C ARG A 147 -27.23 -6.54 -3.64
N THR A 148 -28.43 -7.12 -3.50
CA THR A 148 -29.22 -7.67 -4.61
C THR A 148 -30.08 -6.62 -5.32
N LYS A 149 -30.01 -5.36 -4.90
CA LYS A 149 -30.75 -4.23 -5.48
C LYS A 149 -29.78 -3.16 -5.98
N ASN A 150 -30.21 -2.44 -7.01
CA ASN A 150 -29.48 -1.28 -7.53
C ASN A 150 -29.37 -0.22 -6.44
N PHE A 151 -28.21 0.43 -6.39
CA PHE A 151 -27.95 1.57 -5.55
C PHE A 151 -28.16 2.86 -6.36
N ILE A 152 -28.89 3.81 -5.77
CA ILE A 152 -29.06 5.17 -6.29
C ILE A 152 -28.72 6.09 -5.13
N GLY A 153 -27.71 6.94 -5.31
CA GLY A 153 -27.18 7.74 -4.23
C GLY A 153 -26.22 8.80 -4.72
N GLU A 154 -25.40 9.32 -3.82
CA GLU A 154 -24.52 10.45 -4.08
C GLU A 154 -23.14 10.19 -3.47
N ILE A 155 -22.09 10.60 -4.19
CA ILE A 155 -20.76 10.80 -3.60
C ILE A 155 -20.65 12.26 -3.19
N ASP A 156 -20.27 12.49 -1.94
CA ASP A 156 -19.96 13.81 -1.40
C ASP A 156 -18.47 13.90 -1.09
N VAL A 157 -17.77 14.83 -1.72
CA VAL A 157 -16.36 15.11 -1.45
C VAL A 157 -16.23 16.46 -0.79
N ASN A 158 -15.65 16.45 0.42
CA ASN A 158 -15.31 17.66 1.16
C ASN A 158 -13.80 17.76 1.34
N VAL A 159 -13.19 18.84 0.83
CA VAL A 159 -11.75 19.15 1.00
C VAL A 159 -11.59 20.28 2.01
N ALA A 160 -10.75 20.06 3.03
CA ALA A 160 -10.38 21.06 4.04
C ALA A 160 -11.59 21.75 4.73
N LYS A 161 -12.71 21.03 4.89
CA LYS A 161 -13.98 21.46 5.51
C LYS A 161 -14.74 22.58 4.79
N ASN A 162 -14.21 23.17 3.72
CA ASN A 162 -14.75 24.38 3.11
C ASN A 162 -15.15 24.21 1.64
N ILE A 163 -14.65 23.18 0.96
CA ILE A 163 -14.95 22.96 -0.45
C ILE A 163 -15.71 21.65 -0.58
N LYS A 164 -16.99 21.75 -0.96
CA LYS A 164 -17.90 20.61 -1.07
C LYS A 164 -18.34 20.42 -2.52
N LYS A 165 -18.26 19.19 -3.02
CA LYS A 165 -18.84 18.81 -4.31
C LYS A 165 -19.56 17.48 -4.18
N GLN A 166 -20.79 17.45 -4.69
CA GLN A 166 -21.64 16.27 -4.68
C GLN A 166 -21.97 15.84 -6.12
N VAL A 167 -22.01 14.54 -6.36
CA VAL A 167 -22.37 13.94 -7.65
C VAL A 167 -23.31 12.76 -7.41
N SER A 168 -24.46 12.78 -8.08
CA SER A 168 -25.40 11.66 -8.06
C SER A 168 -24.91 10.51 -8.94
N LEU A 169 -25.22 9.28 -8.54
CA LEU A 169 -24.81 8.09 -9.26
C LEU A 169 -25.84 6.96 -9.15
N LYS A 170 -25.69 5.99 -10.05
CA LYS A 170 -26.38 4.71 -10.01
C LYS A 170 -25.36 3.60 -10.17
N LEU A 171 -25.48 2.56 -9.36
CA LEU A 171 -24.64 1.36 -9.42
C LEU A 171 -25.51 0.11 -9.36
N ALA A 172 -25.37 -0.80 -10.32
CA ALA A 172 -26.22 -1.98 -10.35
C ALA A 172 -25.92 -2.94 -9.20
N ALA A 173 -26.85 -3.85 -8.92
CA ALA A 173 -26.68 -4.89 -7.90
C ALA A 173 -25.50 -5.80 -8.22
N GLY A 174 -24.66 -6.10 -7.23
CA GLY A 174 -23.50 -6.99 -7.39
C GLY A 174 -22.31 -6.39 -8.14
N GLU A 175 -22.39 -5.15 -8.63
CA GLU A 175 -21.37 -4.55 -9.48
C GLU A 175 -20.34 -3.71 -8.73
N ARG A 176 -19.24 -3.43 -9.45
CA ARG A 176 -18.25 -2.40 -9.13
C ARG A 176 -18.35 -1.27 -10.15
N GLY A 177 -18.10 -0.04 -9.71
CA GLY A 177 -18.09 1.11 -10.59
C GLY A 177 -17.11 2.18 -10.11
N GLU A 178 -16.58 2.96 -11.05
CA GLU A 178 -15.69 4.08 -10.76
C GLU A 178 -16.38 5.40 -11.14
N PHE A 179 -16.29 6.37 -10.23
CA PHE A 179 -16.90 7.69 -10.39
C PHE A 179 -15.87 8.76 -10.11
N THR A 180 -15.83 9.81 -10.93
CA THR A 180 -14.88 10.92 -10.74
C THR A 180 -15.60 12.16 -10.24
N VAL A 181 -15.15 12.70 -9.11
CA VAL A 181 -15.59 13.99 -8.58
C VAL A 181 -14.43 14.97 -8.64
N THR A 182 -14.58 16.08 -9.37
CA THR A 182 -13.52 17.09 -9.46
C THR A 182 -13.89 18.31 -8.62
N VAL A 183 -12.94 18.74 -7.79
CA VAL A 183 -13.10 19.82 -6.82
C VAL A 183 -12.10 20.93 -7.13
N PRO A 184 -12.52 22.21 -7.27
CA PRO A 184 -11.59 23.32 -7.41
C PRO A 184 -10.90 23.62 -6.08
N VAL A 185 -9.57 23.72 -6.08
CA VAL A 185 -8.73 24.06 -4.94
C VAL A 185 -8.02 25.38 -5.24
N LYS A 186 -8.78 26.47 -5.22
CA LYS A 186 -8.24 27.82 -5.48
C LYS A 186 -7.21 28.20 -4.42
N ASP A 187 -6.22 28.99 -4.84
CA ASP A 187 -5.10 29.45 -3.99
C ASP A 187 -4.40 28.31 -3.24
N MET A 188 -4.31 27.14 -3.89
CA MET A 188 -3.70 25.96 -3.32
C MET A 188 -2.27 26.23 -2.85
N LYS A 189 -1.97 25.77 -1.65
CA LYS A 189 -0.60 25.56 -1.18
C LYS A 189 -0.09 24.25 -1.75
N LEU A 190 0.99 24.31 -2.52
CA LEU A 190 1.63 23.14 -3.11
C LEU A 190 2.45 22.37 -2.08
N TRP A 191 2.48 21.05 -2.21
CA TRP A 191 3.39 20.17 -1.48
C TRP A 191 4.77 20.17 -2.14
N SER A 192 5.81 20.28 -1.33
CA SER A 192 7.19 20.02 -1.70
C SER A 192 7.97 19.59 -0.44
N PRO A 193 9.20 19.08 -0.58
CA PRO A 193 10.05 18.84 0.57
C PRO A 193 10.20 20.03 1.51
N ASP A 194 10.36 21.24 0.98
CA ASP A 194 10.53 22.45 1.80
C ASP A 194 9.21 22.97 2.38
N LYS A 195 8.08 22.64 1.75
CA LYS A 195 6.75 23.10 2.14
C LYS A 195 5.77 21.91 2.04
N PRO A 196 5.75 20.99 3.02
CA PRO A 196 4.93 19.78 2.97
C PRO A 196 3.44 20.07 3.26
N ASN A 197 2.82 20.94 2.46
CA ASN A 197 1.40 21.30 2.60
C ASN A 197 0.53 20.10 2.22
N LEU A 198 -0.32 19.66 3.15
CA LEU A 198 -1.21 18.53 2.98
C LEU A 198 -2.65 18.94 3.23
N TYR A 199 -3.56 18.30 2.50
CA TYR A 199 -5.00 18.43 2.62
C TYR A 199 -5.57 17.12 3.14
N THR A 200 -6.66 17.23 3.89
CA THR A 200 -7.51 16.10 4.24
C THR A 200 -8.84 16.26 3.52
N SER A 201 -9.22 15.23 2.77
CA SER A 201 -10.54 15.09 2.17
C SER A 201 -11.36 14.04 2.88
N THR A 202 -12.65 14.31 3.06
CA THR A 202 -13.65 13.33 3.46
C THR A 202 -14.50 12.99 2.23
N ILE A 203 -14.59 11.70 1.91
CA ILE A 203 -15.41 11.17 0.82
C ILE A 203 -16.55 10.37 1.48
N GLY A 204 -17.76 10.90 1.42
CA GLY A 204 -18.98 10.27 1.93
C GLY A 204 -19.79 9.63 0.80
N LEU A 205 -20.41 8.50 1.10
CA LEU A 205 -21.41 7.87 0.24
C LEU A 205 -22.79 8.03 0.90
N LEU A 206 -23.74 8.62 0.18
CA LEU A 206 -25.08 8.92 0.69
C LEU A 206 -26.17 8.14 -0.04
N GLU A 207 -27.17 7.71 0.72
CA GLU A 207 -28.41 7.11 0.23
C GLU A 207 -29.59 7.86 0.86
N GLN A 208 -30.47 8.45 0.03
CA GLN A 208 -31.62 9.24 0.51
C GLN A 208 -31.20 10.36 1.49
N GLY A 209 -30.04 10.98 1.26
CA GLY A 209 -29.48 12.04 2.11
C GLY A 209 -28.81 11.56 3.40
N LEU A 210 -28.80 10.25 3.70
CA LEU A 210 -28.11 9.66 4.84
C LEU A 210 -26.75 9.10 4.43
N GLU A 211 -25.70 9.41 5.19
CA GLU A 211 -24.37 8.85 4.95
C GLU A 211 -24.32 7.37 5.37
N ILE A 212 -23.99 6.49 4.41
CA ILE A 212 -23.92 5.03 4.62
C ILE A 212 -22.48 4.52 4.70
N ASP A 213 -21.52 5.27 4.15
CA ASP A 213 -20.10 4.97 4.21
C ASP A 213 -19.25 6.24 4.12
N ARG A 214 -18.03 6.19 4.66
CA ARG A 214 -17.12 7.33 4.67
C ARG A 214 -15.67 6.88 4.70
N VAL A 215 -14.86 7.50 3.85
CA VAL A 215 -13.39 7.39 3.84
C VAL A 215 -12.77 8.78 4.00
N GLN A 216 -11.63 8.83 4.68
CA GLN A 216 -10.77 10.01 4.72
C GLN A 216 -9.49 9.70 3.95
N GLU A 217 -9.12 10.62 3.07
CA GLU A 217 -7.86 10.56 2.32
C GLU A 217 -7.05 11.82 2.61
N ARG A 218 -5.75 11.65 2.74
CA ARG A 218 -4.79 12.75 2.85
C ARG A 218 -3.98 12.81 1.57
N PHE A 219 -3.78 14.01 1.05
CA PHE A 219 -3.05 14.21 -0.21
C PHE A 219 -2.32 15.56 -0.21
N GLY A 220 -1.35 15.72 -1.11
CA GLY A 220 -0.66 16.98 -1.36
C GLY A 220 -0.83 17.42 -2.82
N MET A 221 -1.07 18.71 -3.03
CA MET A 221 -1.14 19.28 -4.38
C MET A 221 0.28 19.44 -4.93
N ARG A 222 0.66 18.63 -5.91
CA ARG A 222 1.97 18.75 -6.56
C ARG A 222 1.94 18.20 -7.97
N GLU A 223 3.02 18.43 -8.71
CA GLU A 223 3.25 17.83 -10.01
C GLU A 223 4.71 17.37 -10.12
N LEU A 224 4.92 16.13 -10.59
CA LEU A 224 6.24 15.62 -10.97
C LEU A 224 6.27 15.41 -12.49
N VAL A 225 7.26 15.98 -13.15
CA VAL A 225 7.44 15.87 -14.61
C VAL A 225 8.92 15.70 -14.92
N THR A 226 9.24 14.89 -15.92
CA THR A 226 10.57 14.88 -16.55
C THR A 226 10.55 15.72 -17.82
N ARG A 227 11.54 16.61 -17.98
CA ARG A 227 11.79 17.33 -19.24
C ARG A 227 13.22 17.05 -19.68
N GLY A 228 13.37 16.20 -20.68
CA GLY A 228 14.68 15.65 -21.04
C GLY A 228 15.28 14.89 -19.85
N ASN A 229 16.48 15.30 -19.41
CA ASN A 229 17.19 14.72 -18.28
C ASN A 229 16.92 15.43 -16.93
N VAL A 230 16.00 16.39 -16.89
CA VAL A 230 15.69 17.15 -15.67
C VAL A 230 14.38 16.68 -15.06
N LEU A 231 14.43 16.27 -13.79
CA LEU A 231 13.24 16.05 -12.97
C LEU A 231 12.75 17.39 -12.41
N LEU A 232 11.46 17.68 -12.60
CA LEU A 232 10.80 18.88 -12.13
C LEU A 232 9.76 18.52 -11.06
N LEU A 233 9.73 19.30 -9.97
CA LEU A 233 8.65 19.33 -8.99
C LEU A 233 7.99 20.70 -9.03
N ASN A 234 6.69 20.75 -9.33
CA ASN A 234 5.92 21.99 -9.43
C ASN A 234 6.56 22.98 -10.43
N GLY A 235 7.02 22.47 -11.56
CA GLY A 235 7.69 23.25 -12.62
C GLY A 235 9.14 23.68 -12.33
N LYS A 236 9.72 23.31 -11.18
CA LYS A 236 11.10 23.69 -10.80
C LYS A 236 12.03 22.48 -10.78
N PRO A 237 13.31 22.61 -11.18
CA PRO A 237 14.30 21.54 -11.04
C PRO A 237 14.38 20.97 -9.63
N LEU A 238 14.30 19.64 -9.53
CA LEU A 238 14.38 18.89 -8.29
C LEU A 238 15.71 18.15 -8.23
N TYR A 239 16.55 18.50 -7.27
CA TYR A 239 17.79 17.78 -6.96
C TYR A 239 17.54 16.82 -5.80
N LEU A 240 17.80 15.53 -6.03
CA LEU A 240 17.65 14.49 -5.01
C LEU A 240 18.92 14.39 -4.17
N ARG A 241 18.78 14.61 -2.87
CA ARG A 241 19.78 14.34 -1.82
C ARG A 241 19.25 13.15 -1.05
N GLY A 242 19.60 11.96 -1.55
CA GLY A 242 19.04 10.70 -1.11
C GLY A 242 19.95 9.90 -0.19
N TYR A 243 19.36 9.06 0.66
CA TYR A 243 20.02 7.95 1.34
C TYR A 243 19.29 6.63 1.03
N GLY A 244 19.98 5.51 1.24
CA GLY A 244 19.40 4.16 1.13
C GLY A 244 18.88 3.67 2.47
N ASP A 245 17.72 3.00 2.47
CA ASP A 245 17.13 2.38 3.65
C ASP A 245 16.72 0.93 3.34
N ASP A 246 17.32 0.00 4.07
CA ASP A 246 17.04 -1.44 3.97
C ASP A 246 15.80 -1.83 4.78
N ASN A 247 15.29 -0.90 5.58
CA ASN A 247 14.11 -1.05 6.44
C ASN A 247 14.24 -2.18 7.47
N ILE A 248 15.47 -2.49 7.91
CA ILE A 248 15.76 -3.53 8.90
C ILE A 248 16.07 -2.89 10.26
N GLU A 249 15.36 -3.34 11.29
CA GLU A 249 15.60 -2.92 12.66
C GLU A 249 16.60 -3.85 13.36
N VAL A 250 17.62 -3.27 14.02
CA VAL A 250 18.66 -4.03 14.72
C VAL A 250 18.09 -4.93 15.82
N LEU A 251 17.07 -4.47 16.54
CA LEU A 251 16.50 -5.20 17.67
C LEU A 251 15.28 -6.05 17.30
N GLY A 252 14.40 -5.52 16.45
CA GLY A 252 13.12 -6.16 16.10
C GLY A 252 13.16 -6.97 14.80
N GLY A 253 14.19 -6.81 13.98
CA GLY A 253 14.30 -7.40 12.64
C GLY A 253 13.40 -6.76 11.59
N PHE A 254 12.24 -6.27 12.01
CA PHE A 254 11.22 -5.65 11.16
C PHE A 254 10.99 -4.19 11.48
N PRO A 255 10.60 -3.40 10.47
CA PRO A 255 10.30 -1.98 10.62
C PRO A 255 9.04 -1.77 11.47
N PRO A 256 9.00 -0.74 12.35
CA PRO A 256 7.88 -0.53 13.27
C PRO A 256 6.60 -0.11 12.52
N ALA A 257 5.44 -0.57 12.99
CA ALA A 257 4.13 -0.11 12.52
C ALA A 257 3.68 1.17 13.26
N SER A 258 4.54 2.20 13.31
CA SER A 258 4.28 3.46 14.01
C SER A 258 4.73 4.68 13.22
N ARG A 259 3.76 5.55 12.92
CA ARG A 259 4.00 6.83 12.24
C ARG A 259 4.88 7.75 13.07
N GLU A 260 4.67 7.78 14.37
CA GLU A 260 5.37 8.66 15.32
C GLU A 260 6.87 8.37 15.36
N ILE A 261 7.25 7.08 15.30
CA ILE A 261 8.66 6.68 15.21
C ILE A 261 9.27 7.16 13.90
N TYR A 262 8.58 6.98 12.78
CA TYR A 262 9.09 7.47 11.49
C TYR A 262 9.16 8.99 11.44
N LEU A 263 8.20 9.72 11.99
CA LEU A 263 8.26 11.18 12.04
C LEU A 263 9.56 11.67 12.67
N GLN A 264 9.97 11.10 13.80
CA GLN A 264 11.21 11.47 14.47
C GLN A 264 12.45 11.16 13.61
N ARG A 265 12.49 9.96 13.02
CA ARG A 265 13.61 9.50 12.19
C ARG A 265 13.75 10.29 10.89
N LEU A 266 12.65 10.51 10.20
CA LEU A 266 12.64 11.26 8.94
C LEU A 266 12.89 12.74 9.19
N GLN A 267 12.44 13.29 10.32
CA GLN A 267 12.80 14.65 10.71
C GLN A 267 14.32 14.77 10.90
N LEU A 268 14.95 13.80 11.58
CA LEU A 268 16.41 13.79 11.72
C LEU A 268 17.10 13.74 10.35
N ALA A 269 16.65 12.90 9.42
CA ALA A 269 17.19 12.86 8.06
C ALA A 269 17.04 14.21 7.34
N ARG A 270 15.90 14.90 7.52
CA ARG A 270 15.70 16.27 7.00
C ARG A 270 16.66 17.28 7.60
N ASP A 271 16.93 17.19 8.89
CA ASP A 271 17.85 18.10 9.59
C ASP A 271 19.29 17.94 9.06
N PHE A 272 19.67 16.73 8.61
CA PHE A 272 20.92 16.47 7.88
C PHE A 272 20.89 16.90 6.40
N GLY A 273 19.77 17.42 5.91
CA GLY A 273 19.63 17.95 4.55
C GLY A 273 19.20 16.95 3.49
N PHE A 274 18.84 15.72 3.86
CA PHE A 274 18.23 14.76 2.93
C PHE A 274 16.84 15.24 2.51
N ASN A 275 16.43 14.93 1.29
CA ASN A 275 15.07 15.17 0.80
C ASN A 275 14.44 13.95 0.13
N THR A 276 15.17 12.85 0.02
CA THR A 276 14.71 11.61 -0.60
C THR A 276 15.25 10.40 0.17
N VAL A 277 14.51 9.31 0.16
CA VAL A 277 14.96 7.98 0.58
C VAL A 277 14.67 6.96 -0.51
N ARG A 278 15.60 6.04 -0.75
CA ARG A 278 15.39 4.86 -1.60
C ARG A 278 15.37 3.61 -0.74
N PHE A 279 14.33 2.79 -0.92
CA PHE A 279 14.27 1.47 -0.30
C PHE A 279 14.95 0.41 -1.15
N HIS A 280 15.70 -0.48 -0.51
CA HIS A 280 16.38 -1.60 -1.16
C HIS A 280 15.94 -2.92 -0.50
N SER A 281 15.58 -3.96 -1.25
CA SER A 281 14.57 -3.99 -2.32
C SER A 281 13.20 -4.28 -1.69
N MET A 282 12.49 -3.24 -1.24
CA MET A 282 11.15 -3.39 -0.66
C MET A 282 10.32 -2.11 -0.70
N THR A 283 9.05 -2.23 -0.33
CA THR A 283 8.16 -1.08 -0.14
C THR A 283 7.93 -0.84 1.35
N PRO A 284 8.07 0.41 1.85
CA PRO A 284 7.86 0.71 3.26
C PRO A 284 6.37 0.70 3.62
N SER A 285 6.07 0.75 4.93
CA SER A 285 4.69 0.70 5.42
C SER A 285 3.92 2.02 5.22
N ALA A 286 2.60 1.97 5.38
CA ALA A 286 1.75 3.16 5.33
C ALA A 286 2.19 4.24 6.34
N GLU A 287 2.62 3.82 7.53
CA GLU A 287 3.09 4.70 8.58
C GLU A 287 4.35 5.48 8.17
N PHE A 288 5.23 4.86 7.39
CA PHE A 288 6.41 5.53 6.82
C PHE A 288 5.99 6.60 5.81
N PHE A 289 5.12 6.25 4.86
CA PHE A 289 4.65 7.21 3.86
C PHE A 289 3.89 8.38 4.48
N GLN A 290 3.07 8.13 5.52
CA GLN A 290 2.41 9.20 6.27
C GLN A 290 3.41 10.16 6.92
N ALA A 291 4.47 9.64 7.53
CA ALA A 291 5.54 10.46 8.09
C ALA A 291 6.33 11.20 7.01
N ALA A 292 6.62 10.55 5.89
CA ALA A 292 7.35 11.13 4.77
C ALA A 292 6.55 12.28 4.11
N ASP A 293 5.24 12.11 3.94
CA ASP A 293 4.34 13.17 3.47
C ASP A 293 4.44 14.41 4.36
N GLU A 294 4.39 14.22 5.68
CA GLU A 294 4.37 15.27 6.69
C GLU A 294 5.66 16.04 6.82
N VAL A 295 6.77 15.30 6.85
CA VAL A 295 8.12 15.85 6.99
C VAL A 295 8.62 16.42 5.66
N GLY A 296 8.02 16.01 4.53
CA GLY A 296 8.41 16.40 3.19
C GLY A 296 9.55 15.56 2.61
N LEU A 297 9.66 14.28 2.95
CA LEU A 297 10.67 13.41 2.35
C LEU A 297 10.08 12.69 1.14
N LEU A 298 10.78 12.70 0.01
CA LEU A 298 10.39 11.90 -1.16
C LEU A 298 10.79 10.44 -0.96
N VAL A 299 9.95 9.51 -1.42
CA VAL A 299 10.14 8.07 -1.23
C VAL A 299 10.24 7.36 -2.57
N MET A 300 11.36 6.71 -2.81
CA MET A 300 11.52 5.74 -3.89
C MET A 300 11.31 4.35 -3.27
N ALA A 301 10.10 3.80 -3.45
CA ALA A 301 9.78 2.43 -3.06
C ALA A 301 10.31 1.45 -4.11
N GLU A 302 10.41 0.17 -3.76
CA GLU A 302 10.89 -0.85 -4.67
C GLU A 302 10.08 -2.15 -4.56
N LEU A 303 9.92 -2.88 -5.66
CA LEU A 303 9.39 -4.24 -5.65
C LEU A 303 10.38 -5.20 -4.97
N PRO A 304 9.91 -6.32 -4.41
CA PRO A 304 10.76 -7.31 -3.76
C PRO A 304 11.48 -8.21 -4.78
N ALA A 305 12.34 -7.61 -5.60
CA ALA A 305 13.14 -8.28 -6.61
C ALA A 305 14.59 -7.78 -6.57
N ALA A 306 15.44 -8.47 -5.80
CA ALA A 306 16.83 -8.03 -5.59
C ALA A 306 17.75 -8.19 -6.80
N TYR A 307 17.46 -9.15 -7.71
CA TYR A 307 18.33 -9.51 -8.86
C TYR A 307 17.52 -10.07 -10.06
N THR A 308 18.12 -10.07 -11.25
CA THR A 308 17.46 -10.43 -12.54
C THR A 308 16.74 -11.78 -12.53
N GLN A 309 17.38 -12.82 -11.98
CA GLN A 309 16.87 -14.19 -12.00
C GLN A 309 15.58 -14.38 -11.18
N TYR A 310 15.24 -13.42 -10.31
CA TYR A 310 14.00 -13.44 -9.55
C TYR A 310 12.80 -12.88 -10.31
N VAL A 311 13.00 -12.20 -11.43
CA VAL A 311 11.90 -11.52 -12.13
C VAL A 311 11.04 -12.49 -12.92
N LEU A 312 11.63 -13.25 -13.86
CA LEU A 312 10.85 -14.13 -14.75
C LEU A 312 10.05 -15.21 -14.01
N PRO A 313 10.61 -15.95 -13.03
CA PRO A 313 9.84 -16.98 -12.31
C PRO A 313 8.71 -16.41 -11.46
N HIS A 314 8.82 -15.16 -11.02
CA HIS A 314 7.90 -14.52 -10.08
C HIS A 314 7.10 -13.36 -10.70
N ARG A 315 7.06 -13.23 -12.03
CA ARG A 315 6.41 -12.11 -12.73
C ARG A 315 4.96 -11.84 -12.30
N THR A 316 4.18 -12.91 -12.07
CA THR A 316 2.78 -12.78 -11.61
C THR A 316 2.71 -12.24 -10.18
N PHE A 317 3.60 -12.72 -9.31
CA PHE A 317 3.73 -12.22 -7.94
C PHE A 317 4.13 -10.75 -7.95
N LEU A 318 5.18 -10.38 -8.69
CA LEU A 318 5.68 -9.01 -8.79
C LEU A 318 4.65 -8.04 -9.40
N ARG A 319 3.88 -8.47 -10.41
CA ARG A 319 2.76 -7.68 -10.95
C ARG A 319 1.63 -7.47 -9.94
N ASN A 320 1.32 -8.49 -9.13
CA ASN A 320 0.33 -8.36 -8.07
C ASN A 320 0.82 -7.39 -6.98
N GLU A 321 2.08 -7.53 -6.54
CA GLU A 321 2.69 -6.60 -5.57
C GLU A 321 2.70 -5.17 -6.12
N LEU A 322 3.08 -4.97 -7.39
CA LEU A 322 3.02 -3.65 -8.06
C LEU A 322 1.63 -3.04 -8.00
N ARG A 323 0.60 -3.80 -8.39
CA ARG A 323 -0.79 -3.35 -8.32
C ARG A 323 -1.17 -2.97 -6.89
N ASP A 324 -0.84 -3.82 -5.92
CA ASP A 324 -1.28 -3.66 -4.54
C ASP A 324 -0.56 -2.47 -3.86
N ILE A 325 0.74 -2.26 -4.15
CA ILE A 325 1.51 -1.07 -3.75
C ILE A 325 0.87 0.20 -4.33
N LEU A 326 0.57 0.21 -5.63
CA LEU A 326 -0.04 1.37 -6.26
C LEU A 326 -1.42 1.67 -5.66
N LEU A 327 -2.27 0.66 -5.46
CA LEU A 327 -3.58 0.84 -4.82
C LEU A 327 -3.44 1.36 -3.38
N ALA A 328 -2.45 0.90 -2.63
CA ALA A 328 -2.25 1.28 -1.24
C ALA A 328 -1.64 2.69 -1.06
N TYR A 329 -0.71 3.08 -1.93
CA TYR A 329 0.20 4.20 -1.65
C TYR A 329 0.17 5.33 -2.67
N ARG A 330 -0.55 5.22 -3.79
CA ARG A 330 -0.59 6.25 -4.86
C ARG A 330 -1.11 7.62 -4.45
N ASN A 331 -1.77 7.76 -3.29
CA ASN A 331 -2.24 9.04 -2.77
C ASN A 331 -1.16 9.81 -1.99
N HIS A 332 -0.05 9.16 -1.62
CA HIS A 332 1.02 9.80 -0.86
C HIS A 332 1.77 10.82 -1.71
N ALA A 333 1.84 12.05 -1.22
CA ALA A 333 2.55 13.13 -1.89
C ALA A 333 4.08 12.91 -1.90
N SER A 334 4.58 12.12 -0.95
CA SER A 334 5.97 11.69 -0.86
C SER A 334 6.37 10.66 -1.91
N LEU A 335 5.44 9.84 -2.42
CA LEU A 335 5.78 8.78 -3.37
C LEU A 335 6.40 9.38 -4.65
N LEU A 336 7.71 9.20 -4.83
CA LEU A 336 8.46 9.74 -5.96
C LEU A 336 8.42 8.78 -7.14
N SER A 337 8.77 7.52 -6.87
CA SER A 337 8.86 6.47 -7.88
C SER A 337 8.73 5.10 -7.23
N LEU A 338 8.43 4.11 -8.06
CA LEU A 338 8.50 2.71 -7.70
C LEU A 338 9.51 2.03 -8.62
N ALA A 339 10.61 1.52 -8.06
CA ALA A 339 11.60 0.78 -8.80
C ALA A 339 11.16 -0.69 -8.97
N PHE A 340 11.44 -1.27 -10.14
CA PHE A 340 11.10 -2.66 -10.45
C PHE A 340 11.91 -3.68 -9.66
N GLY A 341 13.04 -3.26 -9.08
CA GLY A 341 13.97 -4.10 -8.32
C GLY A 341 15.37 -3.51 -8.33
N ASN A 342 16.34 -4.32 -7.94
CA ASN A 342 17.73 -3.92 -7.79
C ASN A 342 18.66 -4.73 -8.73
N GLU A 343 19.80 -4.13 -9.11
CA GLU A 343 20.92 -4.79 -9.79
C GLU A 343 20.53 -5.75 -10.93
N PHE A 344 19.62 -5.32 -11.81
CA PHE A 344 19.26 -6.09 -12.98
C PHE A 344 20.40 -6.12 -14.01
N ASN A 345 20.98 -7.30 -14.17
CA ASN A 345 22.03 -7.62 -15.12
C ASN A 345 21.58 -8.76 -16.05
N LEU A 346 21.50 -8.48 -17.37
CA LEU A 346 21.08 -9.45 -18.39
C LEU A 346 22.06 -10.62 -18.55
N ASN A 347 23.32 -10.46 -18.12
CA ASN A 347 24.33 -11.53 -18.18
C ASN A 347 24.05 -12.67 -17.18
N TRP A 348 23.16 -12.45 -16.21
CA TRP A 348 22.72 -13.51 -15.29
C TRP A 348 21.62 -14.40 -15.87
N LEU A 349 21.04 -14.02 -17.00
CA LEU A 349 20.11 -14.86 -17.75
C LEU A 349 20.89 -15.75 -18.72
N LYS A 350 20.53 -17.04 -18.73
CA LYS A 350 21.31 -18.10 -19.40
C LYS A 350 21.12 -18.09 -20.91
N THR A 351 19.96 -17.64 -21.39
CA THR A 351 19.57 -17.70 -22.79
C THR A 351 19.16 -16.35 -23.35
N GLU A 352 19.30 -16.18 -24.66
CA GLU A 352 18.83 -14.97 -25.35
C GLU A 352 17.30 -14.82 -25.29
N ALA A 353 16.58 -15.95 -25.27
CA ALA A 353 15.13 -15.97 -25.09
C ALA A 353 14.72 -15.39 -23.73
N GLU A 354 15.41 -15.76 -22.65
CA GLU A 354 15.17 -15.19 -21.32
C GLU A 354 15.46 -13.68 -21.28
N ARG A 355 16.54 -13.22 -21.93
CA ARG A 355 16.85 -11.78 -22.00
C ARG A 355 15.76 -11.00 -22.71
N LYS A 356 15.27 -11.52 -23.85
CA LYS A 356 14.16 -10.90 -24.59
C LYS A 356 12.87 -10.90 -23.77
N ASP A 357 12.55 -12.00 -23.10
CA ASP A 357 11.36 -12.09 -22.23
C ASP A 357 11.45 -11.11 -21.05
N PHE A 358 12.62 -10.98 -20.43
CA PHE A 358 12.86 -10.03 -19.35
C PHE A 358 12.60 -8.59 -19.78
N LEU A 359 13.15 -8.16 -20.92
CA LEU A 359 12.92 -6.82 -21.44
C LEU A 359 11.44 -6.56 -21.71
N ASN A 360 10.74 -7.53 -22.33
CA ASN A 360 9.29 -7.42 -22.55
C ASN A 360 8.49 -7.30 -21.24
N VAL A 361 8.90 -7.98 -20.17
CA VAL A 361 8.24 -7.92 -18.86
C VAL A 361 8.46 -6.57 -18.18
N VAL A 362 9.65 -5.98 -18.29
CA VAL A 362 9.97 -4.69 -17.67
C VAL A 362 9.34 -3.52 -18.44
N ASP A 363 9.19 -3.66 -19.76
CA ASP A 363 8.58 -2.63 -20.62
C ASP A 363 7.03 -2.64 -20.60
N SER A 364 6.40 -3.72 -20.11
CA SER A 364 4.93 -3.91 -20.04
C SER A 364 4.33 -3.52 -18.69
#